data_AF-A9NFF5-F1
#
_entry.id   AF-A9NFF5-F1
#
_cell.length_a   1.000
_cell.length_b   1.000
_cell.length_c   1.000
_cell.angle_alpha   90.00
_cell.angle_beta   90.00
_cell.angle_gamma   90.00
#
_symmetry.space_group_name_H-M   'P 1'
#
loop_
_entity.id
_entity.type
_entity.pdbx_description
1 polymer ?
#
loop_
_entity_poly.entity_id
_entity_poly.type
_entity_poly.pdbx_seq_one_letter_code
_entity_poly.pdbx_strand_id
1 'polypeptide(L)'
;MVKVKLIEFKKIPSTSDYLKQNYEKLDSFTFVRTDYQTKGRGQFERQWMSANGRNLLLSFMIKDVPINQLITIKEWVKSSIFSTLGSLGLDVYFKEPNDVYCHQKKLCGILMETKGSGDKFDYVIVGIGLNVNQFIFHKFKATSIFLETKKTQNVRKIMSKLMTNLLESSFLRCNMTIKRIIIISMFAALIAVSTFMNVPVPPVSFTLQTLMIVLTGLLLTPLDAFLAVLVYLTAGAFGMPIFTTGGGFQSFVAPTGGFLLSFLVVAPGISLFKSKSKNILQDGIVLMIFGFLIVYLFGIAIFMYATSLDFIYTIGVFIPYYIWDIAKLIFAYVVYYYMPQAIIDKHLKGI
;
A
#
# COMPACT_ATOMS: atom_id res chain seq x y z
N MET A 1 -10.10 4.85 1.04
CA MET A 1 -10.83 5.18 -0.20
C MET A 1 -10.19 6.44 -0.76
N VAL A 2 -9.69 6.43 -2.00
CA VAL A 2 -9.04 7.61 -2.60
C VAL A 2 -10.06 8.74 -2.70
N LYS A 3 -9.74 9.93 -2.16
CA LYS A 3 -10.62 11.11 -2.26
C LYS A 3 -10.52 11.66 -3.69
N VAL A 4 -11.61 11.57 -4.44
CA VAL A 4 -11.66 12.00 -5.84
C VAL A 4 -12.43 13.31 -5.95
N LYS A 5 -11.85 14.28 -6.66
CA LYS A 5 -12.50 15.57 -6.97
C LYS A 5 -12.63 15.71 -8.48
N LEU A 6 -13.83 16.00 -8.98
CA LEU A 6 -14.08 16.30 -10.39
C LEU A 6 -14.40 17.79 -10.55
N ILE A 7 -13.69 18.47 -11.46
CA ILE A 7 -13.94 19.86 -11.85
C ILE A 7 -14.36 19.87 -13.31
N GLU A 8 -15.51 20.45 -13.62
CA GLU A 8 -16.04 20.53 -14.98
C GLU A 8 -16.10 21.97 -15.48
N PHE A 9 -15.70 22.15 -16.74
CA PHE A 9 -15.86 23.40 -17.46
C PHE A 9 -16.65 23.18 -18.75
N LYS A 10 -17.34 24.22 -19.24
CA LYS A 10 -17.89 24.22 -20.59
C LYS A 10 -16.81 24.45 -21.65
N LYS A 11 -15.85 25.33 -21.36
CA LYS A 11 -14.78 25.72 -22.30
C LYS A 11 -13.58 26.26 -21.52
N ILE A 12 -12.39 25.77 -21.82
CA ILE A 12 -11.12 26.24 -21.25
C ILE A 12 -9.98 26.13 -22.28
N PRO A 13 -8.80 26.72 -22.04
CA PRO A 13 -7.63 26.50 -22.89
C PRO A 13 -7.20 25.02 -22.95
N SER A 14 -6.90 24.43 -21.79
CA SER A 14 -6.43 23.04 -21.65
C SER A 14 -6.72 22.54 -20.23
N THR A 15 -7.24 21.32 -20.12
CA THR A 15 -7.49 20.61 -18.86
C THR A 15 -6.18 20.34 -18.10
N SER A 16 -5.13 19.91 -18.80
CA SER A 16 -3.80 19.71 -18.21
C SER A 16 -3.16 21.01 -17.73
N ASP A 17 -3.28 22.10 -18.50
CA ASP A 17 -2.68 23.38 -18.10
C ASP A 17 -3.38 23.97 -16.85
N TYR A 18 -4.69 23.77 -16.72
CA TYR A 18 -5.41 24.13 -15.49
C TYR A 18 -4.85 23.38 -14.27
N LEU A 19 -4.61 22.07 -14.40
CA LEU A 19 -4.00 21.27 -13.33
C LEU A 19 -2.59 21.78 -12.99
N LYS A 20 -1.73 22.03 -13.99
CA LYS A 20 -0.37 22.55 -13.78
C LYS A 20 -0.35 23.88 -13.04
N GLN A 21 -1.27 24.79 -13.40
CA GLN A 21 -1.32 26.13 -12.80
C GLN A 21 -1.84 26.12 -11.36
N ASN A 22 -2.62 25.11 -11.00
CA ASN A 22 -3.31 25.04 -9.70
C ASN A 22 -2.81 23.88 -8.82
N TYR A 23 -1.75 23.17 -9.21
CA TYR A 23 -1.36 21.91 -8.58
C TYR A 23 -1.12 22.03 -7.08
N GLU A 24 -0.57 23.15 -6.59
CA GLU A 24 -0.31 23.36 -5.16
C GLU A 24 -1.59 23.36 -4.31
N LYS A 25 -2.71 23.85 -4.86
CA LYS A 25 -4.00 23.97 -4.18
C LYS A 25 -4.92 22.77 -4.38
N LEU A 26 -4.55 21.84 -5.27
CA LEU A 26 -5.38 20.70 -5.63
C LEU A 26 -4.85 19.40 -5.01
N ASP A 27 -5.77 18.54 -4.59
CA ASP A 27 -5.44 17.21 -4.06
C ASP A 27 -4.99 16.27 -5.20
N SER A 28 -4.22 15.23 -4.85
CA SER A 28 -3.97 14.10 -5.75
C SER A 28 -5.31 13.47 -6.17
N PHE A 29 -5.37 12.89 -7.37
CA PHE A 29 -6.61 12.39 -8.00
C PHE A 29 -7.70 13.45 -8.20
N THR A 30 -7.31 14.72 -8.41
CA THR A 30 -8.21 15.73 -8.98
C THR A 30 -8.31 15.52 -10.49
N PHE A 31 -9.54 15.35 -10.98
CA PHE A 31 -9.91 15.24 -12.39
C PHE A 31 -10.47 16.58 -12.90
N VAL A 32 -10.12 16.94 -14.12
CA VAL A 32 -10.60 18.14 -14.81
C VAL A 32 -11.11 17.74 -16.18
N ARG A 33 -12.36 18.13 -16.48
CA ARG A 33 -13.04 17.81 -17.74
C ARG A 33 -13.60 19.07 -18.38
N THR A 34 -13.63 19.09 -19.72
CA THR A 34 -14.31 20.17 -20.47
C THR A 34 -15.07 19.66 -21.69
N ASP A 35 -16.11 20.38 -22.11
CA ASP A 35 -16.77 20.13 -23.40
C ASP A 35 -15.91 20.59 -24.59
N TYR A 36 -15.05 21.58 -24.39
CA TYR A 36 -14.20 22.15 -25.45
C TYR A 36 -12.88 22.72 -24.93
N GLN A 37 -11.80 22.51 -25.68
CA GLN A 37 -10.48 23.09 -25.45
C GLN A 37 -10.10 24.05 -26.57
N THR A 38 -9.75 25.29 -26.26
CA THR A 38 -9.27 26.25 -27.27
C THR A 38 -7.79 26.07 -27.62
N LYS A 39 -7.00 25.52 -26.70
CA LYS A 39 -5.56 25.25 -26.85
C LYS A 39 -5.23 23.81 -26.46
N GLY A 40 -6.04 22.87 -26.96
CA GLY A 40 -5.83 21.45 -26.68
C GLY A 40 -4.47 20.97 -27.16
N ARG A 41 -3.69 20.35 -26.28
CA ARG A 41 -2.33 19.86 -26.58
C ARG A 41 -2.31 18.35 -26.79
N GLY A 42 -1.52 17.92 -27.75
CA GLY A 42 -0.99 16.58 -27.90
C GLY A 42 0.55 16.63 -27.76
N GLN A 43 1.22 15.53 -28.09
CA GLN A 43 2.68 15.48 -28.03
C GLN A 43 3.35 16.32 -29.12
N PHE A 44 4.60 16.73 -28.85
CA PHE A 44 5.44 17.49 -29.77
C PHE A 44 4.74 18.75 -30.29
N GLU A 45 4.08 19.50 -29.40
CA GLU A 45 3.30 20.72 -29.69
C GLU A 45 2.16 20.55 -30.70
N ARG A 46 1.76 19.31 -31.02
CA ARG A 46 0.59 19.06 -31.89
C ARG A 46 -0.68 19.49 -31.18
N GLN A 47 -1.63 20.04 -31.93
CA GLN A 47 -2.92 20.42 -31.37
C GLN A 47 -3.89 19.23 -31.34
N TRP A 48 -4.55 19.00 -30.20
CA TRP A 48 -5.68 18.07 -30.12
C TRP A 48 -6.96 18.76 -30.57
N MET A 49 -7.49 18.35 -31.73
CA MET A 49 -8.70 18.94 -32.32
C MET A 49 -9.96 18.20 -31.85
N SER A 50 -10.94 18.93 -31.33
CA SER A 50 -12.20 18.36 -30.84
C SER A 50 -13.38 19.27 -31.15
N ALA A 51 -14.47 18.69 -31.68
CA ALA A 51 -15.75 19.39 -31.72
C ALA A 51 -16.32 19.56 -30.30
N ASN A 52 -17.04 20.66 -30.07
CA ASN A 52 -17.63 21.00 -28.77
C ASN A 52 -18.62 19.92 -28.30
N GLY A 53 -18.43 19.38 -27.10
CA GLY A 53 -19.31 18.40 -26.45
C GLY A 53 -19.30 17.00 -27.09
N ARG A 54 -18.48 16.76 -28.12
CA ARG A 54 -18.48 15.49 -28.87
C ARG A 54 -17.51 14.46 -28.32
N ASN A 55 -16.47 14.88 -27.61
CA ASN A 55 -15.38 14.00 -27.16
C ASN A 55 -15.17 14.11 -25.66
N LEU A 56 -14.49 13.11 -25.10
CA LEU A 56 -14.03 13.16 -23.73
C LEU A 56 -12.65 13.83 -23.70
N LEU A 57 -12.60 15.02 -23.09
CA LEU A 57 -11.39 15.78 -22.83
C LEU A 57 -11.21 15.83 -21.31
N LEU A 58 -10.35 14.96 -20.79
CA LEU A 58 -10.18 14.71 -19.37
C LEU A 58 -8.70 14.71 -19.02
N SER A 59 -8.31 15.42 -17.96
CA SER A 59 -6.99 15.25 -17.35
C SER A 59 -7.13 14.96 -15.86
N PHE A 60 -6.17 14.26 -15.29
CA PHE A 60 -6.08 14.10 -13.84
C PHE A 60 -4.63 14.15 -13.38
N MET A 61 -4.43 14.39 -12.09
CA MET A 61 -3.13 14.56 -11.48
C MET A 61 -2.88 13.52 -10.39
N ILE A 62 -1.68 13.00 -10.32
CA ILE A 62 -1.16 12.19 -9.21
C ILE A 62 0.02 12.93 -8.62
N LYS A 63 0.05 13.12 -7.29
CA LYS A 63 1.14 13.80 -6.58
C LYS A 63 2.11 12.83 -5.92
N ASP A 64 3.32 13.31 -5.66
CA ASP A 64 4.37 12.60 -4.91
C ASP A 64 4.69 11.20 -5.47
N VAL A 65 4.85 11.13 -6.79
CA VAL A 65 5.07 9.86 -7.51
C VAL A 65 6.57 9.56 -7.60
N PRO A 66 7.06 8.40 -7.11
CA PRO A 66 8.45 7.99 -7.32
C PRO A 66 8.78 7.85 -8.81
N ILE A 67 10.00 8.26 -9.22
CA ILE A 67 10.33 8.34 -10.66
C ILE A 67 10.17 7.00 -11.39
N ASN A 68 10.48 5.89 -10.71
CA ASN A 68 10.36 4.54 -11.25
C ASN A 68 8.91 4.07 -11.51
N GLN A 69 7.89 4.82 -11.09
CA GLN A 69 6.48 4.44 -11.27
C GLN A 69 5.84 4.96 -12.57
N LEU A 70 6.52 5.78 -13.37
CA LEU A 70 5.93 6.33 -14.60
C LEU A 70 5.48 5.25 -15.59
N ILE A 71 6.30 4.21 -15.76
CA ILE A 71 5.98 3.09 -16.65
C ILE A 71 4.71 2.40 -16.16
N THR A 72 4.61 2.17 -14.85
CA THR A 72 3.45 1.51 -14.25
C THR A 72 2.19 2.37 -14.34
N ILE A 73 2.29 3.69 -14.19
CA ILE A 73 1.17 4.62 -14.40
C ILE A 73 0.71 4.60 -15.86
N LYS A 74 1.63 4.57 -16.82
CA LYS A 74 1.29 4.47 -18.24
C LYS A 74 0.54 3.18 -18.55
N GLU A 75 1.03 2.05 -18.05
CA GLU A 75 0.38 0.74 -18.18
C GLU A 75 -0.99 0.70 -17.51
N TRP A 76 -1.12 1.28 -16.33
CA TRP A 76 -2.37 1.44 -15.61
C TRP A 76 -3.41 2.21 -16.43
N VAL A 77 -3.06 3.40 -16.92
CA VAL A 77 -3.96 4.24 -17.73
C VAL A 77 -4.35 3.52 -19.02
N LYS A 78 -3.38 2.88 -19.69
CA LYS A 78 -3.62 2.08 -20.90
C LYS A 78 -4.66 0.99 -20.63
N SER A 79 -4.46 0.19 -19.57
CA SER A 79 -5.36 -0.90 -19.19
C SER A 79 -6.78 -0.40 -18.86
N SER A 80 -6.91 0.71 -18.12
CA SER A 80 -8.22 1.30 -17.81
C SER A 80 -8.95 1.80 -19.06
N ILE A 81 -8.23 2.39 -20.03
CA ILE A 81 -8.81 2.78 -21.32
C ILE A 81 -9.25 1.53 -22.11
N PHE A 82 -8.42 0.49 -22.16
CA PHE A 82 -8.72 -0.75 -22.88
C PHE A 82 -9.96 -1.44 -22.32
N SER A 83 -10.05 -1.60 -21.00
CA SER A 83 -11.25 -2.15 -20.34
C SER A 83 -12.50 -1.33 -20.67
N THR A 84 -12.37 0.00 -20.68
CA THR A 84 -13.48 0.90 -21.03
C THR A 84 -13.94 0.70 -22.47
N LEU A 85 -13.01 0.66 -23.43
CA LEU A 85 -13.33 0.53 -24.86
C LEU A 85 -13.77 -0.89 -25.24
N GLY A 86 -13.13 -1.92 -24.71
CA GLY A 86 -13.51 -3.32 -24.93
C GLY A 86 -14.92 -3.62 -24.44
N SER A 87 -15.34 -3.00 -23.33
CA SER A 87 -16.72 -3.11 -22.85
C SER A 87 -17.78 -2.45 -23.75
N LEU A 88 -17.36 -1.66 -24.73
CA LEU A 88 -18.20 -1.09 -25.78
C LEU A 88 -18.14 -1.93 -27.07
N GLY A 89 -17.43 -3.07 -27.06
CA GLY A 89 -17.24 -3.96 -28.20
C GLY A 89 -16.17 -3.48 -29.19
N LEU A 90 -15.27 -2.58 -28.77
CA LEU A 90 -14.19 -2.09 -29.63
C LEU A 90 -12.93 -2.93 -29.45
N ASP A 91 -12.39 -3.42 -30.56
CA ASP A 91 -11.06 -4.00 -30.62
C ASP A 91 -10.02 -2.87 -30.78
N VAL A 92 -9.13 -2.75 -29.79
CA VAL A 92 -8.19 -1.64 -29.69
C VAL A 92 -6.80 -2.14 -29.33
N TYR A 93 -5.79 -1.46 -29.87
CA TYR A 93 -4.39 -1.73 -29.54
C TYR A 93 -3.65 -0.43 -29.25
N PHE A 94 -2.51 -0.58 -28.60
CA PHE A 94 -1.69 0.54 -28.18
C PHE A 94 -0.65 0.80 -29.26
N LYS A 95 -0.70 1.98 -29.84
CA LYS A 95 0.35 2.47 -30.72
C LYS A 95 1.28 3.33 -29.89
N GLU A 96 2.47 2.79 -29.65
CA GLU A 96 3.53 3.53 -29.00
C GLU A 96 3.80 4.86 -29.73
N PRO A 97 4.13 5.93 -29.00
CA PRO A 97 4.39 5.91 -27.57
C PRO A 97 3.14 6.10 -26.69
N ASN A 98 2.02 6.66 -27.18
CA ASN A 98 0.95 7.16 -26.29
C ASN A 98 -0.46 7.14 -26.85
N ASP A 99 -0.71 6.43 -27.95
CA ASP A 99 -2.00 6.49 -28.63
C ASP A 99 -2.73 5.15 -28.59
N VAL A 100 -4.05 5.18 -28.48
CA VAL A 100 -4.90 4.00 -28.65
C VAL A 100 -5.56 4.08 -30.02
N TYR A 101 -5.44 3.00 -30.77
CA TYR A 101 -5.97 2.85 -32.11
C TYR A 101 -7.09 1.81 -32.12
N CYS A 102 -8.08 2.03 -32.97
CA CYS A 102 -9.04 1.02 -33.38
C CYS A 102 -8.84 0.83 -34.88
N HIS A 103 -8.53 -0.40 -35.30
CA HIS A 103 -7.97 -0.67 -36.61
C HIS A 103 -6.77 0.28 -36.88
N GLN A 104 -6.62 0.83 -38.08
CA GLN A 104 -5.51 1.72 -38.41
C GLN A 104 -5.77 3.21 -38.11
N LYS A 105 -6.77 3.54 -37.28
CA LYS A 105 -7.18 4.92 -37.01
C LYS A 105 -7.05 5.26 -35.53
N LYS A 106 -6.50 6.44 -35.23
CA LYS A 106 -6.35 6.94 -33.86
C LYS A 106 -7.71 7.21 -33.22
N LEU A 107 -7.93 6.62 -32.04
CA LEU A 107 -9.18 6.76 -31.27
C LEU A 107 -8.97 7.56 -29.98
N CYS A 108 -7.85 7.33 -29.28
CA CYS A 108 -7.49 8.02 -28.05
C CYS A 108 -6.03 8.49 -28.09
N GLY A 109 -5.75 9.63 -27.46
CA GLY A 109 -4.39 10.05 -27.14
C GLY A 109 -4.23 10.17 -25.63
N ILE A 110 -3.07 9.75 -25.15
CA ILE A 110 -2.63 9.91 -23.76
C ILE A 110 -1.45 10.90 -23.77
N LEU A 111 -1.43 11.85 -22.84
CA LEU A 111 -0.32 12.76 -22.65
C LEU A 111 0.05 12.78 -21.19
N MET A 112 1.27 12.34 -20.86
CA MET A 112 1.80 12.40 -19.51
C MET A 112 2.81 13.54 -19.40
N GLU A 113 2.62 14.40 -18.40
CA GLU A 113 3.49 15.54 -18.12
C GLU A 113 3.87 15.54 -16.65
N THR A 114 5.14 15.79 -16.34
CA THR A 114 5.70 15.63 -15.00
C THR A 114 6.38 16.90 -14.53
N LYS A 115 6.35 17.16 -13.22
CA LYS A 115 7.22 18.13 -12.55
C LYS A 115 7.82 17.46 -11.33
N GLY A 116 9.13 17.62 -11.12
CA GLY A 116 9.82 17.06 -9.96
C GLY A 116 11.30 17.38 -9.95
N SER A 117 11.93 17.09 -8.82
CA SER A 117 13.37 17.19 -8.58
C SER A 117 13.80 16.02 -7.70
N GLY A 118 15.01 15.48 -7.93
CA GLY A 118 15.54 14.35 -7.17
C GLY A 118 14.94 13.00 -7.60
N ASP A 119 14.37 12.25 -6.66
CA ASP A 119 13.89 10.86 -6.80
C ASP A 119 12.36 10.74 -6.97
N LYS A 120 11.64 11.86 -6.95
CA LYS A 120 10.18 11.92 -7.06
C LYS A 120 9.68 13.04 -7.96
N PHE A 121 8.48 12.83 -8.50
CA PHE A 121 7.67 13.85 -9.16
C PHE A 121 6.72 14.50 -8.15
N ASP A 122 6.76 15.82 -8.05
CA ASP A 122 5.74 16.63 -7.37
C ASP A 122 4.36 16.32 -7.94
N TYR A 123 4.29 16.17 -9.28
CA TYR A 123 3.11 15.67 -9.95
C TYR A 123 3.42 14.90 -11.23
N VAL A 124 2.49 14.01 -11.56
CA VAL A 124 2.27 13.43 -12.88
C VAL A 124 0.86 13.78 -13.31
N ILE A 125 0.72 14.55 -14.39
CA ILE A 125 -0.56 14.89 -15.00
C ILE A 125 -0.76 13.99 -16.22
N VAL A 126 -1.90 13.31 -16.25
CA VAL A 126 -2.30 12.45 -17.36
C VAL A 126 -3.50 13.09 -18.06
N GLY A 127 -3.28 13.56 -19.28
CA GLY A 127 -4.32 14.02 -20.20
C GLY A 127 -4.79 12.89 -21.11
N ILE A 128 -6.11 12.72 -21.21
CA ILE A 128 -6.79 11.72 -22.03
C ILE A 128 -7.75 12.46 -22.97
N GLY A 129 -7.42 12.42 -24.26
CA GLY A 129 -8.32 12.84 -25.34
C GLY A 129 -8.90 11.61 -26.00
N LEU A 130 -10.21 11.36 -25.83
CA LEU A 130 -10.90 10.22 -26.42
C LEU A 130 -11.99 10.70 -27.38
N ASN A 131 -11.91 10.25 -28.63
CA ASN A 131 -12.88 10.57 -29.66
C ASN A 131 -14.16 9.75 -29.46
N VAL A 132 -15.26 10.39 -29.08
CA VAL A 132 -16.51 9.69 -28.72
C VAL A 132 -17.53 9.79 -29.86
N ASN A 133 -18.07 10.98 -30.11
CA ASN A 133 -19.12 11.24 -31.10
C ASN A 133 -18.63 12.17 -32.22
N GLN A 134 -17.33 12.24 -32.48
CA GLN A 134 -16.81 13.07 -33.56
C GLN A 134 -16.93 12.36 -34.91
N PHE A 135 -17.49 13.06 -35.89
CA PHE A 135 -17.77 12.53 -37.22
C PHE A 135 -16.72 12.94 -38.25
N ILE A 136 -16.16 14.15 -38.11
CA ILE A 136 -15.24 14.73 -39.08
C ILE A 136 -13.87 14.94 -38.45
N PHE A 137 -12.85 14.38 -39.09
CA PHE A 137 -11.45 14.56 -38.71
C PHE A 137 -10.70 15.18 -39.88
N HIS A 138 -10.06 16.32 -39.64
CA HIS A 138 -9.30 17.02 -40.66
C HIS A 138 -7.81 16.72 -40.38
N LYS A 139 -7.05 16.40 -41.43
CA LYS A 139 -5.58 16.20 -41.41
C LYS A 139 -5.05 14.92 -40.74
N PHE A 140 -5.86 14.11 -40.05
CA PHE A 140 -5.36 12.93 -39.35
C PHE A 140 -6.20 11.67 -39.63
N LYS A 141 -5.52 10.51 -39.73
CA LYS A 141 -6.15 9.20 -39.78
C LYS A 141 -6.68 8.83 -38.38
N ALA A 142 -7.85 9.35 -38.06
CA ALA A 142 -8.53 9.21 -36.77
C ALA A 142 -9.94 8.63 -36.92
N THR A 143 -10.46 8.08 -35.83
CA THR A 143 -11.82 7.56 -35.72
C THR A 143 -12.44 7.97 -34.38
N SER A 144 -13.70 7.62 -34.17
CA SER A 144 -14.43 7.81 -32.93
C SER A 144 -15.24 6.57 -32.59
N ILE A 145 -15.67 6.45 -31.33
CA ILE A 145 -16.56 5.35 -30.91
C ILE A 145 -17.81 5.33 -31.80
N PHE A 146 -18.41 6.48 -32.10
CA PHE A 146 -19.54 6.57 -33.01
C PHE A 146 -19.22 6.02 -34.41
N LEU A 147 -18.07 6.36 -35.00
CA LEU A 147 -17.75 5.92 -36.36
C LEU A 147 -17.54 4.41 -36.46
N GLU A 148 -17.00 3.79 -35.40
CA GLU A 148 -16.77 2.34 -35.31
C GLU A 148 -18.05 1.58 -34.94
N THR A 149 -18.88 2.09 -34.00
CA THR A 149 -20.06 1.36 -33.51
C THR A 149 -21.38 1.78 -34.15
N LYS A 150 -21.40 2.88 -34.91
CA LYS A 150 -22.60 3.56 -35.44
C LYS A 150 -23.65 3.93 -34.38
N LYS A 151 -23.23 4.06 -33.12
CA LYS A 151 -24.11 4.36 -31.98
C LYS A 151 -23.61 5.59 -31.26
N THR A 152 -24.48 6.58 -31.10
CA THR A 152 -24.18 7.78 -30.30
C THR A 152 -24.02 7.39 -28.84
N GLN A 153 -22.98 7.89 -28.21
CA GLN A 153 -22.67 7.60 -26.82
C GLN A 153 -22.91 8.81 -25.93
N ASN A 154 -23.26 8.57 -24.67
CA ASN A 154 -23.23 9.62 -23.65
C ASN A 154 -21.78 9.80 -23.15
N VAL A 155 -21.18 10.95 -23.46
CA VAL A 155 -19.78 11.27 -23.10
C VAL A 155 -19.56 11.18 -21.59
N ARG A 156 -20.52 11.64 -20.77
CA ARG A 156 -20.43 11.55 -19.30
C ARG A 156 -20.48 10.10 -18.82
N LYS A 157 -21.31 9.25 -19.43
CA LYS A 157 -21.35 7.81 -19.09
C LYS A 157 -20.02 7.12 -19.37
N ILE A 158 -19.38 7.44 -20.50
CA ILE A 158 -18.04 6.94 -20.84
C ILE A 158 -17.00 7.45 -19.84
N MET A 159 -17.04 8.75 -19.50
CA MET A 159 -16.16 9.33 -18.50
C MET A 159 -16.29 8.63 -17.14
N SER A 160 -17.52 8.46 -16.64
CA SER A 160 -17.76 7.75 -15.38
C SER A 160 -17.20 6.34 -15.42
N LYS A 161 -17.42 5.59 -16.51
CA LYS A 161 -16.87 4.24 -16.66
C LYS A 161 -15.34 4.22 -16.69
N LEU A 162 -14.72 5.15 -17.42
CA LEU A 162 -13.26 5.28 -17.45
C LEU A 162 -12.71 5.65 -16.06
N MET A 163 -13.33 6.58 -15.36
CA MET A 163 -12.94 6.95 -14.00
C MET A 163 -13.08 5.77 -13.04
N THR A 164 -14.18 5.01 -13.10
CA THR A 164 -14.35 3.77 -12.33
C THR A 164 -13.22 2.79 -12.64
N ASN A 165 -12.93 2.52 -13.91
CA ASN A 165 -11.84 1.63 -14.31
C ASN A 165 -10.46 2.13 -13.88
N LEU A 166 -10.22 3.44 -13.85
CA LEU A 166 -8.98 4.01 -13.30
C LEU A 166 -8.90 3.75 -11.79
N LEU A 167 -9.96 4.06 -11.04
CA LEU A 167 -9.98 3.98 -9.58
C LEU A 167 -10.07 2.55 -9.03
N GLU A 168 -10.70 1.62 -9.76
CA GLU A 168 -10.88 0.23 -9.32
C GLU A 168 -9.78 -0.72 -9.78
N SER A 169 -9.02 -0.34 -10.81
CA SER A 169 -7.97 -1.18 -11.39
C SER A 169 -6.98 -1.76 -10.35
N SER A 170 -6.44 -2.92 -10.70
CA SER A 170 -5.44 -3.64 -9.92
C SER A 170 -4.17 -2.84 -9.64
N PHE A 171 -3.87 -1.74 -10.35
CA PHE A 171 -2.67 -0.95 -10.06
C PHE A 171 -2.68 -0.34 -8.64
N LEU A 172 -3.81 0.27 -8.25
CA LEU A 172 -3.98 0.86 -6.91
C LEU A 172 -4.08 -0.21 -5.82
N ARG A 173 -4.62 -1.40 -6.15
CA ARG A 173 -4.78 -2.50 -5.17
C ARG A 173 -3.52 -3.36 -5.04
N CYS A 174 -2.94 -3.80 -6.16
CA CYS A 174 -1.84 -4.77 -6.24
C CYS A 174 -0.52 -4.23 -5.70
N ASN A 175 -0.16 -2.97 -5.98
CA ASN A 175 1.07 -2.38 -5.45
C ASN A 175 1.04 -2.32 -3.91
N MET A 176 -0.14 -2.04 -3.36
CA MET A 176 -0.38 -2.03 -1.92
C MET A 176 -0.43 -3.43 -1.32
N THR A 177 -1.01 -4.41 -2.02
CA THR A 177 -1.09 -5.79 -1.56
C THR A 177 0.28 -6.50 -1.59
N ILE A 178 1.07 -6.39 -2.66
CA ILE A 178 2.38 -7.06 -2.76
C ILE A 178 3.34 -6.52 -1.70
N LYS A 179 3.44 -5.19 -1.59
CA LYS A 179 4.28 -4.55 -0.58
C LYS A 179 3.91 -5.04 0.82
N ARG A 180 2.61 -5.07 1.14
CA ARG A 180 2.06 -5.58 2.41
C ARG A 180 2.45 -7.04 2.67
N ILE A 181 2.32 -7.92 1.68
CA ILE A 181 2.71 -9.34 1.78
C ILE A 181 4.22 -9.46 2.06
N ILE A 182 5.07 -8.72 1.34
CA ILE A 182 6.53 -8.75 1.53
C ILE A 182 6.89 -8.36 2.97
N ILE A 183 6.30 -7.29 3.51
CA ILE A 183 6.60 -6.82 4.87
C ILE A 183 6.16 -7.84 5.90
N ILE A 184 4.93 -8.35 5.81
CA ILE A 184 4.41 -9.36 6.74
C ILE A 184 5.32 -10.58 6.75
N SER A 185 5.72 -11.05 5.56
CA SER A 185 6.61 -12.21 5.40
C SER A 185 8.02 -11.93 5.95
N MET A 186 8.55 -10.73 5.71
CA MET A 186 9.85 -10.30 6.22
C MET A 186 9.87 -10.24 7.75
N PHE A 187 8.84 -9.67 8.38
CA PHE A 187 8.75 -9.64 9.85
C PHE A 187 8.57 -11.04 10.44
N ALA A 188 7.76 -11.91 9.82
CA ALA A 188 7.65 -13.31 10.23
C ALA A 188 9.02 -14.03 10.17
N ALA A 189 9.79 -13.80 9.10
CA ALA A 189 11.14 -14.34 8.96
C ALA A 189 12.12 -13.76 10.00
N LEU A 190 12.06 -12.46 10.28
CA LEU A 190 12.89 -11.84 11.33
C LEU A 190 12.57 -12.41 12.72
N ILE A 191 11.29 -12.66 13.03
CA ILE A 191 10.90 -13.32 14.27
C ILE A 191 11.53 -14.72 14.33
N ALA A 192 11.44 -15.51 13.26
CA ALA A 192 12.05 -16.84 13.20
C ALA A 192 13.58 -16.80 13.38
N VAL A 193 14.26 -15.89 12.68
CA VAL A 193 15.73 -15.76 12.77
C VAL A 193 16.15 -15.34 14.18
N SER A 194 15.40 -14.45 14.82
CA SER A 194 15.71 -13.96 16.17
C SER A 194 15.67 -15.05 17.25
N THR A 195 14.98 -16.17 17.01
CA THR A 195 14.95 -17.32 17.92
C THR A 195 16.31 -18.03 18.01
N PHE A 196 17.09 -18.04 16.92
CA PHE A 196 18.44 -18.63 16.92
C PHE A 196 19.48 -17.74 17.61
N MET A 197 19.17 -16.45 17.79
CA MET A 197 19.99 -15.54 18.59
C MET A 197 19.60 -15.70 20.06
N ASN A 198 20.06 -16.78 20.67
CA ASN A 198 19.76 -17.11 22.06
C ASN A 198 20.98 -17.47 22.90
N VAL A 199 20.85 -17.29 24.20
CA VAL A 199 21.78 -17.76 25.22
C VAL A 199 21.09 -18.90 25.96
N PRO A 200 21.56 -20.16 25.82
CA PRO A 200 20.94 -21.31 26.45
C PRO A 200 21.25 -21.32 27.95
N VAL A 201 20.31 -20.84 28.76
CA VAL A 201 20.35 -20.88 30.22
C VAL A 201 19.15 -21.66 30.75
N PRO A 202 19.28 -22.46 31.82
CA PRO A 202 18.12 -23.07 32.46
C PRO A 202 17.20 -22.02 33.12
N PRO A 203 15.88 -22.26 33.22
CA PRO A 203 15.14 -23.40 32.65
C PRO A 203 14.74 -23.20 31.18
N VAL A 204 14.88 -21.99 30.62
CA VAL A 204 14.51 -21.65 29.24
C VAL A 204 15.54 -20.72 28.62
N SER A 205 15.86 -20.92 27.35
CA SER A 205 16.85 -20.07 26.67
C SER A 205 16.40 -18.62 26.60
N PHE A 206 17.32 -17.71 26.85
CA PHE A 206 17.10 -16.29 26.63
C PHE A 206 17.22 -15.97 25.14
N THR A 207 16.15 -15.49 24.49
CA THR A 207 16.14 -15.24 23.04
C THR A 207 15.92 -13.76 22.71
N LEU A 208 16.33 -13.32 21.50
CA LEU A 208 15.95 -12.01 20.95
C LEU A 208 14.53 -11.98 20.35
N GLN A 209 13.77 -13.05 20.53
CA GLN A 209 12.45 -13.18 19.92
C GLN A 209 11.43 -12.18 20.48
N THR A 210 11.43 -11.97 21.79
CA THR A 210 10.54 -10.98 22.43
C THR A 210 10.82 -9.55 21.95
N LEU A 211 12.09 -9.21 21.72
CA LEU A 211 12.48 -7.95 21.09
C LEU A 211 11.87 -7.80 19.70
N MET A 212 11.93 -8.85 18.87
CA MET A 212 11.39 -8.80 17.51
C MET A 212 9.86 -8.73 17.49
N ILE A 213 9.17 -9.37 18.44
CA ILE A 213 7.72 -9.25 18.62
C ILE A 213 7.32 -7.82 18.98
N VAL A 214 8.07 -7.18 19.88
CA VAL A 214 7.82 -5.79 20.28
C VAL A 214 8.05 -4.84 19.10
N LEU A 215 9.14 -5.00 18.36
CA LEU A 215 9.40 -4.23 17.14
C LEU A 215 8.31 -4.44 16.08
N THR A 216 7.78 -5.66 15.95
CA THR A 216 6.65 -5.97 15.05
C THR A 216 5.43 -5.14 15.41
N GLY A 217 5.07 -5.05 16.70
CA GLY A 217 3.97 -4.19 17.16
C GLY A 217 4.25 -2.69 16.99
N LEU A 218 5.48 -2.26 17.24
CA LEU A 218 5.88 -0.86 17.06
C LEU A 218 5.94 -0.41 15.60
N LEU A 219 6.14 -1.32 14.64
CA LEU A 219 6.36 -0.96 13.23
C LEU A 219 5.20 -1.30 12.28
N LEU A 220 4.40 -2.31 12.58
CA LEU A 220 3.29 -2.74 11.71
C LEU A 220 1.93 -2.21 12.19
N THR A 221 0.91 -2.29 11.33
CA THR A 221 -0.49 -2.09 11.73
C THR A 221 -0.96 -3.25 12.63
N PRO A 222 -2.04 -3.11 13.42
CA PRO A 222 -2.48 -4.20 14.30
C PRO A 222 -2.77 -5.50 13.54
N LEU A 223 -3.45 -5.40 12.40
CA LEU A 223 -3.74 -6.58 11.58
C LEU A 223 -2.46 -7.19 10.96
N ASP A 224 -1.52 -6.36 10.50
CA ASP A 224 -0.28 -6.85 9.89
C ASP A 224 0.66 -7.47 10.91
N ALA A 225 0.71 -6.91 12.13
CA ALA A 225 1.43 -7.48 13.26
C ALA A 225 0.86 -8.85 13.64
N PHE A 226 -0.47 -8.94 13.76
CA PHE A 226 -1.15 -10.21 13.99
C PHE A 226 -0.84 -11.23 12.89
N LEU A 227 -0.95 -10.84 11.62
CA LEU A 227 -0.67 -11.73 10.49
C LEU A 227 0.79 -12.17 10.45
N ALA A 228 1.76 -11.30 10.73
CA ALA A 228 3.18 -11.66 10.77
C ALA A 228 3.46 -12.71 11.86
N VAL A 229 2.88 -12.54 13.04
CA VAL A 229 2.97 -13.53 14.13
C VAL A 229 2.25 -14.82 13.76
N LEU A 230 1.07 -14.75 13.15
CA LEU A 230 0.32 -15.93 12.73
C LEU A 230 1.08 -16.75 11.70
N VAL A 231 1.69 -16.10 10.69
CA VAL A 231 2.55 -16.76 9.70
C VAL A 231 3.73 -17.46 10.39
N TYR A 232 4.40 -16.78 11.33
CA TYR A 232 5.48 -17.38 12.12
C TYR A 232 5.01 -18.62 12.90
N LEU A 233 3.94 -18.51 13.68
CA LEU A 233 3.45 -19.61 14.52
C LEU A 233 2.94 -20.79 13.68
N THR A 234 2.24 -20.52 12.58
CA THR A 234 1.75 -21.57 11.68
C THR A 234 2.89 -22.30 10.98
N ALA A 235 3.90 -21.59 10.48
CA ALA A 235 5.08 -22.22 9.88
C ALA A 235 5.79 -23.14 10.88
N GLY A 236 5.96 -22.70 12.13
CA GLY A 236 6.53 -23.52 13.18
C GLY A 236 5.63 -24.70 13.56
N ALA A 237 4.31 -24.50 13.63
CA ALA A 237 3.35 -25.56 13.91
C ALA A 237 3.37 -26.68 12.86
N PHE A 238 3.59 -26.34 11.58
CA PHE A 238 3.77 -27.29 10.47
C PHE A 238 5.14 -28.00 10.48
N GLY A 239 5.95 -27.81 11.52
CA GLY A 239 7.17 -28.57 11.74
C GLY A 239 8.45 -27.84 11.37
N MET A 240 8.38 -26.58 10.92
CA MET A 240 9.59 -25.78 10.70
C MET A 240 10.30 -25.55 12.05
N PRO A 241 11.61 -25.82 12.17
CA PRO A 241 12.32 -25.76 13.46
C PRO A 241 12.70 -24.32 13.83
N ILE A 242 11.71 -23.46 14.04
CA ILE A 242 11.86 -22.02 14.26
C ILE A 242 11.38 -21.56 15.64
N PHE A 243 11.05 -22.49 16.53
CA PHE A 243 10.87 -22.26 17.97
C PHE A 243 12.13 -22.68 18.73
N THR A 244 12.31 -22.17 19.95
CA THR A 244 13.44 -22.54 20.81
C THR A 244 13.49 -24.04 21.10
N THR A 245 12.33 -24.70 21.14
CA THR A 245 12.19 -26.16 21.34
C THR A 245 12.12 -26.95 20.04
N GLY A 246 12.42 -26.34 18.89
CA GLY A 246 12.32 -26.96 17.57
C GLY A 246 11.09 -26.52 16.79
N GLY A 247 10.33 -27.46 16.24
CA GLY A 247 9.10 -27.20 15.48
C GLY A 247 8.02 -28.21 15.84
N GLY A 248 6.81 -27.98 15.35
CA GLY A 248 5.65 -28.84 15.56
C GLY A 248 4.68 -28.31 16.62
N PHE A 249 3.48 -28.90 16.65
CA PHE A 249 2.42 -28.46 17.56
C PHE A 249 2.77 -28.70 19.04
N GLN A 250 3.65 -29.66 19.35
CA GLN A 250 4.11 -29.90 20.73
C GLN A 250 4.81 -28.68 21.36
N SER A 251 5.38 -27.78 20.56
CA SER A 251 6.06 -26.58 21.08
C SER A 251 5.12 -25.62 21.80
N PHE A 252 3.80 -25.69 21.56
CA PHE A 252 2.80 -24.84 22.24
C PHE A 252 2.44 -25.33 23.65
N VAL A 253 2.66 -26.61 23.95
CA VAL A 253 2.44 -27.20 25.29
C VAL A 253 3.76 -27.37 26.07
N ALA A 254 4.89 -27.12 25.42
CA ALA A 254 6.20 -27.09 26.06
C ALA A 254 6.32 -25.92 27.05
N PRO A 255 7.31 -25.92 27.97
CA PRO A 255 7.48 -24.85 28.96
C PRO A 255 7.61 -23.43 28.37
N THR A 256 8.05 -23.30 27.12
CA THR A 256 8.15 -22.01 26.41
C THR A 256 6.88 -21.65 25.62
N GLY A 257 5.90 -22.54 25.51
CA GLY A 257 4.74 -22.42 24.63
C GLY A 257 3.83 -21.23 24.97
N GLY A 258 3.73 -20.89 26.26
CA GLY A 258 2.98 -19.72 26.72
C GLY A 258 3.50 -18.41 26.14
N PHE A 259 4.83 -18.27 26.04
CA PHE A 259 5.45 -17.10 25.42
C PHE A 259 5.08 -17.01 23.93
N LEU A 260 5.10 -18.12 23.19
CA LEU A 260 4.71 -18.17 21.77
C LEU A 260 3.26 -17.72 21.56
N LEU A 261 2.33 -18.24 22.36
CA LEU A 261 0.91 -17.90 22.25
C LEU A 261 0.62 -16.44 22.62
N SER A 262 1.38 -15.89 23.58
CA SER A 262 1.25 -14.48 23.98
C SER A 262 1.44 -13.53 22.79
N PHE A 263 2.30 -13.88 21.83
CA PHE A 263 2.67 -13.03 20.71
C PHE A 263 1.48 -12.64 19.82
N LEU A 264 0.45 -13.49 19.72
CA LEU A 264 -0.78 -13.21 18.98
C LEU A 264 -1.56 -12.02 19.56
N VAL A 265 -1.36 -11.71 20.84
CA VAL A 265 -2.00 -10.57 21.53
C VAL A 265 -1.02 -9.42 21.68
N VAL A 266 0.24 -9.71 21.99
CA VAL A 266 1.26 -8.71 22.31
C VAL A 266 1.59 -7.80 21.13
N ALA A 267 1.91 -8.36 19.96
CA ALA A 267 2.27 -7.57 18.79
C ALA A 267 1.11 -6.65 18.31
N PRO A 268 -0.12 -7.15 18.05
CA PRO A 268 -1.22 -6.28 17.68
C PRO A 268 -1.64 -5.31 18.79
N GLY A 269 -1.54 -5.72 20.06
CA GLY A 269 -1.84 -4.87 21.22
C GLY A 269 -0.92 -3.65 21.31
N ILE A 270 0.39 -3.86 21.18
CA ILE A 270 1.37 -2.75 21.11
C ILE A 270 1.03 -1.83 19.94
N SER A 271 0.74 -2.40 18.77
CA SER A 271 0.41 -1.61 17.58
C SER A 271 -0.85 -0.76 17.75
N LEU A 272 -1.86 -1.28 18.47
CA LEU A 272 -3.14 -0.62 18.69
C LEU A 272 -3.05 0.52 19.70
N PHE A 273 -2.29 0.32 20.80
CA PHE A 273 -2.29 1.25 21.93
C PHE A 273 -1.10 2.21 21.98
N LYS A 274 -0.04 1.97 21.18
CA LYS A 274 1.07 2.92 21.06
C LYS A 274 0.59 4.29 20.60
N SER A 275 1.30 5.33 21.04
CA SER A 275 1.06 6.70 20.65
C SER A 275 1.38 6.94 19.17
N LYS A 276 0.65 7.87 18.56
CA LYS A 276 0.91 8.31 17.16
C LYS A 276 2.06 9.32 17.08
N SER A 277 2.43 9.95 18.20
CA SER A 277 3.42 11.02 18.29
C SER A 277 4.72 10.60 18.96
N LYS A 278 4.93 9.28 19.19
CA LYS A 278 6.09 8.74 19.91
C LYS A 278 6.24 9.34 21.31
N ASN A 279 5.12 9.41 22.04
CA ASN A 279 5.08 9.81 23.43
C ASN A 279 5.72 8.71 24.30
N ILE A 280 6.88 9.03 24.88
CA ILE A 280 7.70 8.10 25.65
C ILE A 280 6.93 7.48 26.82
N LEU A 281 6.12 8.27 27.53
CA LEU A 281 5.39 7.78 28.69
C LEU A 281 4.28 6.79 28.29
N GLN A 282 3.45 7.17 27.32
CA GLN A 282 2.37 6.30 26.82
C GLN A 282 2.96 5.01 26.23
N ASP A 283 3.95 5.13 25.35
CA ASP A 283 4.56 3.98 24.69
C ASP A 283 5.27 3.08 25.71
N GLY A 284 5.96 3.66 26.71
CA GLY A 284 6.56 2.93 27.81
C GLY A 284 5.54 2.10 28.59
N ILE A 285 4.39 2.68 28.94
CA ILE A 285 3.29 1.96 29.62
C ILE A 285 2.78 0.82 28.74
N VAL A 286 2.55 1.06 27.46
CA VAL A 286 2.08 0.05 26.51
C VAL A 286 3.08 -1.11 26.39
N LEU A 287 4.37 -0.79 26.31
CA LEU A 287 5.44 -1.80 26.27
C LEU A 287 5.52 -2.61 27.56
N MET A 288 5.32 -2.00 28.73
CA MET A 288 5.28 -2.74 29.99
C MET A 288 4.05 -3.64 30.09
N ILE A 289 2.88 -3.18 29.64
CA ILE A 289 1.65 -4.00 29.68
C ILE A 289 1.76 -5.18 28.71
N PHE A 290 2.03 -4.90 27.44
CA PHE A 290 2.01 -5.94 26.41
C PHE A 290 3.35 -6.67 26.31
N GLY A 291 4.46 -5.95 26.24
CA GLY A 291 5.79 -6.54 26.06
C GLY A 291 6.37 -7.22 27.32
N PHE A 292 5.79 -6.98 28.50
CA PHE A 292 6.21 -7.61 29.75
C PHE A 292 5.08 -8.37 30.44
N LEU A 293 4.06 -7.67 30.96
CA LEU A 293 3.03 -8.30 31.81
C LEU A 293 2.25 -9.40 31.09
N ILE A 294 1.75 -9.15 29.88
CA ILE A 294 0.99 -10.14 29.11
C ILE A 294 1.88 -11.30 28.64
N VAL A 295 3.12 -11.02 28.24
CA VAL A 295 4.09 -12.06 27.88
C VAL A 295 4.31 -13.03 29.04
N TYR A 296 4.61 -12.50 30.23
CA TYR A 296 4.85 -13.32 31.42
C TYR A 296 3.58 -13.97 31.97
N LEU A 297 2.41 -13.34 31.84
CA LEU A 297 1.14 -13.96 32.24
C LEU A 297 0.90 -15.27 31.50
N PHE A 298 1.06 -15.28 30.17
CA PHE A 298 0.89 -16.49 29.37
C PHE A 298 2.08 -17.45 29.55
N GLY A 299 3.30 -16.91 29.57
CA GLY A 299 4.54 -17.68 29.74
C GLY A 299 4.55 -18.49 31.04
N ILE A 300 4.33 -17.83 32.18
CA ILE A 300 4.29 -18.48 33.50
C ILE A 300 3.16 -19.49 33.59
N ALA A 301 1.96 -19.18 33.08
CA ALA A 301 0.83 -20.09 33.14
C ALA A 301 1.12 -21.44 32.47
N ILE A 302 1.66 -21.43 31.24
CA ILE A 302 2.01 -22.68 30.54
C ILE A 302 3.27 -23.32 31.13
N PHE A 303 4.25 -22.53 31.56
CA PHE A 303 5.46 -23.05 32.20
C PHE A 303 5.13 -23.84 33.47
N MET A 304 4.26 -23.30 34.34
CA MET A 304 3.79 -23.99 35.55
C MET A 304 3.07 -25.29 35.20
N TYR A 305 2.18 -25.25 34.21
CA TYR A 305 1.48 -26.46 33.75
C TYR A 305 2.45 -27.53 33.25
N ALA A 306 3.45 -27.14 32.45
CA ALA A 306 4.41 -28.07 31.84
C ALA A 306 5.44 -28.63 32.84
N THR A 307 5.75 -27.90 33.92
CA THR A 307 6.80 -28.28 34.89
C THR A 307 6.26 -28.74 36.24
N SER A 308 4.96 -28.55 36.50
CA SER A 308 4.31 -28.82 37.80
C SER A 308 4.91 -28.05 38.99
N LEU A 309 5.58 -26.93 38.73
CA LEU A 309 6.13 -26.05 39.76
C LEU A 309 5.06 -25.11 40.33
N ASP A 310 5.20 -24.73 41.59
CA ASP A 310 4.31 -23.74 42.20
C ASP A 310 4.59 -22.32 41.69
N PHE A 311 3.62 -21.43 41.92
CA PHE A 311 3.63 -20.06 41.40
C PHE A 311 4.80 -19.23 41.95
N ILE A 312 5.09 -19.36 43.25
CA ILE A 312 6.11 -18.54 43.92
C ILE A 312 7.49 -18.94 43.42
N TYR A 313 7.75 -20.24 43.35
CA TYR A 313 8.99 -20.76 42.80
C TYR A 313 9.17 -20.35 41.34
N THR A 314 8.12 -20.47 40.52
CA THR A 314 8.18 -20.12 39.10
C THR A 314 8.52 -18.65 38.89
N ILE A 315 7.90 -17.72 39.63
CA ILE A 315 8.27 -16.30 39.56
C ILE A 315 9.74 -16.09 39.89
N GLY A 316 10.24 -16.76 40.95
CA GLY A 316 11.63 -16.66 41.37
C GLY A 316 12.61 -17.04 40.27
N VAL A 317 12.30 -18.10 39.51
CA VAL A 317 13.14 -18.58 38.40
C VAL A 317 13.22 -17.57 37.25
N PHE A 318 12.18 -16.76 37.01
CA PHE A 318 12.16 -15.77 35.93
C PHE A 318 12.77 -14.41 36.30
N ILE A 319 13.11 -14.16 37.57
CA ILE A 319 13.71 -12.89 38.02
C ILE A 319 14.90 -12.44 37.17
N PRO A 320 15.88 -13.31 36.82
CA PRO A 320 17.01 -12.90 35.98
C PRO A 320 16.59 -12.43 34.58
N TYR A 321 15.49 -12.96 34.03
CA TYR A 321 14.99 -12.65 32.70
C TYR A 321 14.33 -11.27 32.66
N TYR A 322 13.70 -10.86 33.76
CA TYR A 322 12.97 -9.59 33.84
C TYR A 322 13.85 -8.37 33.52
N ILE A 323 15.07 -8.34 34.07
CA ILE A 323 16.01 -7.23 33.86
C ILE A 323 16.36 -7.10 32.38
N TRP A 324 16.71 -8.22 31.75
CA TRP A 324 17.10 -8.25 30.36
C TRP A 324 15.93 -8.00 29.40
N ASP A 325 14.73 -8.44 29.74
CA ASP A 325 13.55 -8.15 28.93
C ASP A 325 13.16 -6.67 29.01
N ILE A 326 13.25 -6.03 30.18
CA ILE A 326 13.09 -4.57 30.28
C ILE A 326 14.13 -3.86 29.42
N ALA A 327 15.39 -4.31 29.43
CA ALA A 327 16.43 -3.76 28.57
C ALA A 327 16.08 -3.92 27.07
N LYS A 328 15.52 -5.06 26.66
CA LYS A 328 15.01 -5.25 25.29
C LYS A 328 13.88 -4.29 24.95
N LEU A 329 12.93 -4.06 25.85
CA LEU A 329 11.84 -3.12 25.62
C LEU A 329 12.35 -1.70 25.39
N ILE A 330 13.30 -1.26 26.22
CA ILE A 330 13.96 0.04 26.07
C ILE A 330 14.69 0.10 24.72
N PHE A 331 15.47 -0.92 24.38
CA PHE A 331 16.18 -0.98 23.11
C PHE A 331 15.23 -0.95 21.91
N ALA A 332 14.14 -1.73 21.93
CA ALA A 332 13.11 -1.73 20.90
C ALA A 332 12.52 -0.33 20.69
N TYR A 333 12.22 0.34 21.81
CA TYR A 333 11.66 1.68 21.79
C TYR A 333 12.65 2.70 21.24
N VAL A 334 13.93 2.62 21.62
CA VAL A 334 14.98 3.48 21.07
C VAL A 334 15.08 3.32 19.55
N VAL A 335 15.13 2.09 19.05
CA VAL A 335 15.14 1.81 17.60
C VAL A 335 13.91 2.41 16.92
N TYR A 336 12.72 2.21 17.48
CA TYR A 336 11.47 2.79 16.97
C TYR A 336 11.48 4.33 17.01
N TYR A 337 12.01 4.92 18.09
CA TYR A 337 12.01 6.36 18.31
C TYR A 337 12.84 7.09 17.26
N TYR A 338 14.04 6.58 16.97
CA TYR A 338 14.94 7.14 15.96
C TYR A 338 14.57 6.78 14.50
N MET A 339 13.67 5.82 14.28
CA MET A 339 13.25 5.46 12.93
C MET A 339 12.45 6.60 12.27
N PRO A 340 12.79 7.04 11.03
CA PRO A 340 12.08 8.09 10.33
C PRO A 340 10.59 7.80 10.18
N GLN A 341 9.73 8.78 10.50
CA GLN A 341 8.27 8.62 10.41
C GLN A 341 7.81 8.25 8.99
N ALA A 342 8.53 8.72 7.96
CA ALA A 342 8.26 8.37 6.57
C ALA A 342 8.38 6.86 6.27
N ILE A 343 9.17 6.10 7.04
CA ILE A 343 9.28 4.65 6.91
C ILE A 343 8.10 3.97 7.61
N ILE A 344 7.71 4.47 8.78
CA ILE A 344 6.59 3.94 9.58
C ILE A 344 5.24 4.22 8.89
N ASP A 345 4.99 5.45 8.45
CA ASP A 345 3.73 5.88 7.85
C ASP A 345 3.47 5.27 6.47
N LYS A 346 4.52 4.96 5.70
CA LYS A 346 4.44 4.26 4.40
C LYS A 346 3.91 2.82 4.51
N HIS A 347 3.83 2.28 5.73
CA HIS A 347 3.24 0.98 6.02
C HIS A 347 1.89 1.10 6.71
N LEU A 348 1.69 2.11 7.57
CA LEU A 348 0.44 2.30 8.32
C LEU A 348 -0.69 2.93 7.50
N LYS A 349 -0.36 3.79 6.54
CA LYS A 349 -1.33 4.41 5.64
C LYS A 349 -1.16 3.74 4.30
N GLY A 350 -2.09 2.84 3.98
CA GLY A 350 -2.17 2.31 2.63
C GLY A 350 -2.36 3.47 1.66
N ILE A 351 -1.32 3.83 0.89
CA ILE A 351 -1.38 4.86 -0.14
C ILE A 351 -2.21 4.34 -1.32
#